data_AF-A0A7L2R529-F1
#
_entry.id   AF-A0A7L2R529-F1
#
_cell.length_a   1.000
_cell.length_b   1.000
_cell.length_c   1.000
_cell.angle_alpha   90.00
_cell.angle_beta   90.00
_cell.angle_gamma   90.00
#
_symmetry.space_group_name_H-M   'P 1'
#
loop_
_entity.id
_entity.type
_entity.pdbx_description
1 polymer ?
#
loop_
_entity_poly.entity_id
_entity_poly.type
_entity_poly.pdbx_seq_one_letter_code
_entity_poly.pdbx_strand_id
1 'polypeptide(L)' 'QGVYYDESCNAEDINHAVLVVGYGAQKGTKHWIIKNSWGEDWGNKGYVLLARNMNNACGVANLASFPKM' A
#
# COMPACT_ATOMS: atom_id res chain seq x y z
N GLN A 1 -1.42 -9.20 11.68
CA GLN A 1 -2.17 -8.25 10.83
C GLN A 1 -1.94 -6.84 11.35
N GLY A 2 -1.51 -5.92 10.49
CA GLY A 2 -1.21 -4.54 10.89
C GLY A 2 -0.87 -3.67 9.68
N VAL A 3 -0.46 -2.44 9.96
CA VAL A 3 0.01 -1.49 8.95
C VAL A 3 1.49 -1.76 8.67
N TYR A 4 1.81 -2.10 7.42
CA TYR A 4 3.17 -2.29 6.94
C TYR A 4 3.87 -0.92 6.79
N TYR A 5 5.07 -0.84 7.35
CA TYR A 5 5.99 0.28 7.24
C TYR A 5 7.40 -0.28 7.41
N ASP A 6 8.29 0.07 6.49
CA ASP A 6 9.70 -0.30 6.53
C ASP A 6 10.52 0.89 6.02
N GLU A 7 11.44 1.39 6.83
CA GLU A 7 12.29 2.54 6.48
C GLU A 7 13.26 2.21 5.35
N SER A 8 13.53 0.93 5.10
CA SER A 8 14.37 0.47 3.98
C SER A 8 13.61 0.41 2.66
N CYS A 9 12.28 0.60 2.67
CA CYS A 9 11.47 0.61 1.46
C CYS A 9 11.74 1.88 0.65
N ASN A 10 12.63 1.78 -0.33
CA ASN A 10 13.07 2.89 -1.15
C ASN A 10 11.92 3.39 -2.06
N ALA A 11 11.48 4.64 -1.86
CA ALA A 11 10.39 5.23 -2.63
C ALA A 11 10.71 5.44 -4.12
N GLU A 12 11.98 5.47 -4.49
CA GLU A 12 12.44 5.67 -5.87
C GLU A 12 12.67 4.34 -6.62
N ASP A 13 12.74 3.20 -5.91
CA ASP A 13 12.95 1.88 -6.51
C ASP A 13 11.62 1.12 -6.69
N ILE A 14 10.74 1.69 -7.51
CA ILE A 14 9.40 1.13 -7.75
C ILE A 14 9.52 -0.07 -8.68
N ASN A 15 9.09 -1.24 -8.20
CA ASN A 15 9.22 -2.51 -8.93
C ASN A 15 7.93 -3.35 -8.98
N HIS A 16 6.85 -2.94 -8.30
CA HIS A 16 5.62 -3.72 -8.20
C HIS A 16 4.37 -2.85 -8.34
N ALA A 17 3.44 -3.26 -9.21
CA ALA A 17 2.17 -2.59 -9.42
C ALA A 17 1.04 -3.27 -8.62
N VAL A 18 0.28 -2.46 -7.91
CA VAL A 18 -0.82 -2.89 -7.02
C VAL A 18 -2.02 -1.96 -7.17
N LEU A 19 -3.14 -2.27 -6.51
CA LEU A 19 -4.34 -1.43 -6.54
C LEU A 19 -4.69 -0.91 -5.14
N VAL A 20 -4.69 0.41 -4.98
CA VAL A 20 -5.28 1.05 -3.80
C VAL A 20 -6.80 1.00 -3.94
N VAL A 21 -7.47 0.34 -2.98
CA VAL A 21 -8.94 0.18 -2.97
C VAL A 21 -9.62 1.01 -1.86
N GLY A 22 -8.83 1.69 -1.03
CA GLY A 22 -9.36 2.53 0.04
C GLY A 22 -8.27 3.02 0.98
N TYR A 23 -8.69 3.67 2.06
CA TYR A 23 -7.81 4.16 3.11
C TYR A 23 -8.54 4.18 4.45
N GLY A 24 -7.78 4.23 5.54
CA GLY A 24 -8.34 4.27 6.88
C GLY A 24 -7.32 4.70 7.92
N ALA A 25 -7.66 4.39 9.18
CA ALA A 25 -6.75 4.44 10.30
C ALA A 25 -7.05 3.27 11.24
N GLN A 26 -6.01 2.60 11.74
CA GLN A 26 -6.12 1.50 12.70
C GLN A 26 -5.23 1.82 13.89
N LYS A 27 -5.81 1.87 15.10
CA LYS A 27 -5.09 2.18 16.35
C LYS A 27 -4.23 3.45 16.27
N GLY A 28 -4.71 4.48 15.58
CA GLY A 28 -3.98 5.74 15.37
C GLY A 28 -3.08 5.79 14.13
N THR A 29 -2.74 4.65 13.54
CA THR A 29 -1.89 4.61 12.33
C THR A 29 -2.74 4.68 11.05
N LYS A 30 -2.56 5.74 10.28
CA LYS A 30 -3.21 5.92 8.96
C LYS A 30 -2.63 4.94 7.95
N HIS A 31 -3.48 4.39 7.09
CA HIS A 31 -3.06 3.43 6.08
C HIS A 31 -3.83 3.56 4.77
N TRP A 32 -3.22 3.03 3.71
CA TRP A 32 -3.83 2.63 2.45
C TRP A 32 -4.29 1.17 2.57
N ILE A 33 -5.39 0.82 1.92
CA ILE A 33 -5.83 -0.56 1.73
C ILE A 33 -5.41 -0.96 0.32
N ILE A 34 -4.45 -1.87 0.22
CA ILE A 34 -3.85 -2.28 -1.06
C ILE A 34 -4.28 -3.72 -1.36
N LYS A 35 -4.87 -3.92 -2.54
CA LYS A 35 -5.11 -5.23 -3.14
C LYS A 35 -3.85 -5.67 -3.90
N ASN A 36 -3.32 -6.84 -3.54
CA ASN A 36 -2.17 -7.44 -4.21
C ASN A 36 -2.62 -8.48 -5.26
N SER A 37 -1.66 -9.03 -6.01
CA SER A 37 -1.87 -10.00 -7.11
C SER A 37 -1.24 -11.37 -6.85
N TRP A 38 -0.84 -11.68 -5.62
CA TRP A 38 -0.18 -12.95 -5.25
C TRP A 38 -1.12 -14.00 -4.65
N GLY A 39 -2.42 -13.90 -4.93
CA GLY A 39 -3.43 -14.82 -4.38
C GLY A 39 -3.92 -14.46 -2.97
N GLU A 40 -4.99 -15.11 -2.53
CA GLU A 40 -5.64 -14.81 -1.24
C GLU A 40 -4.86 -15.35 -0.02
N ASP A 41 -4.03 -16.37 -0.23
CA ASP A 41 -3.17 -16.94 0.82
C ASP A 41 -2.06 -15.97 1.25
N TRP A 42 -1.76 -14.96 0.44
CA TRP A 42 -0.81 -13.92 0.79
C TRP A 42 -1.46 -12.79 1.61
N GLY A 43 -0.73 -12.31 2.63
CA GLY A 43 -1.13 -11.15 3.42
C GLY A 43 -2.42 -11.39 4.20
N ASN A 44 -3.35 -10.44 4.15
CA ASN A 44 -4.67 -10.56 4.74
C ASN A 44 -5.72 -10.79 3.65
N LYS A 45 -5.93 -12.05 3.26
CA LYS A 45 -6.85 -12.44 2.18
C LYS A 45 -6.53 -11.74 0.85
N GLY A 46 -5.24 -11.63 0.52
CA GLY A 46 -4.74 -10.94 -0.67
C GLY A 46 -4.51 -9.42 -0.51
N TYR A 47 -4.69 -8.87 0.69
CA TYR A 47 -4.53 -7.44 0.97
C TYR A 47 -3.38 -7.14 1.94
N VAL A 48 -2.89 -5.91 1.86
CA VAL A 48 -1.98 -5.31 2.86
C VAL A 48 -2.47 -3.91 3.22
N LEU A 49 -2.28 -3.54 4.48
CA LEU A 49 -2.43 -2.15 4.90
C LEU A 49 -1.05 -1.52 4.83
N LEU A 50 -0.84 -0.50 3.99
CA LEU A 50 0.43 0.21 3.88
C LEU A 50 0.35 1.55 4.60
N ALA A 51 1.41 1.95 5.31
CA ALA A 51 1.46 3.24 6.01
C ALA A 51 1.14 4.42 5.07
N ARG A 52 0.24 5.28 5.54
CA ARG A 52 -0.20 6.47 4.81
C ARG A 52 0.16 7.72 5.59
N ASN A 53 0.55 8.77 4.86
CA ASN A 53 1.04 10.04 5.42
C ASN A 53 2.30 9.86 6.28
N MET A 54 3.15 8.89 5.94
CA MET A 54 4.48 8.68 6.52
C MET A 54 5.53 8.82 5.41
N ASN A 55 5.76 10.06 4.98
CA ASN A 55 6.73 10.42 3.94
C ASN A 55 6.64 9.56 2.65
N ASN A 56 5.42 9.37 2.13
CA ASN A 56 5.16 8.55 0.94
C ASN A 56 5.85 7.16 0.98
N ALA A 57 5.66 6.44 2.09
CA ALA A 57 6.23 5.11 2.30
C ALA A 57 6.12 4.21 1.04
N CYS A 58 7.24 3.59 0.68
CA CYS A 58 7.38 2.74 -0.52
C CYS A 58 7.02 3.41 -1.86
N GLY A 59 6.97 4.74 -1.94
CA GLY A 59 6.64 5.43 -3.19
C GLY A 59 5.20 5.22 -3.66
N VAL A 60 4.27 4.84 -2.77
CA VAL A 60 2.89 4.46 -3.14
C VAL A 60 2.14 5.51 -3.96
N ALA A 61 2.47 6.80 -3.79
CA ALA A 61 1.87 7.90 -4.55
C ALA A 61 2.71 8.40 -5.75
N ASN A 62 3.88 7.80 -6.03
CA ASN A 62 4.78 8.27 -7.11
C ASN A 62 4.24 7.98 -8.52
N LEU A 63 3.60 6.81 -8.72
CA LEU A 63 3.09 6.37 -10.03
C LEU A 63 1.59 6.01 -9.98
N ALA A 64 0.80 6.77 -9.22
CA ALA A 64 -0.64 6.56 -9.11
C ALA A 64 -1.39 7.04 -10.37
N SER A 65 -2.29 6.21 -10.90
CA SER A 65 -3.14 6.55 -12.03
C SER A 65 -4.50 5.85 -11.94
N PHE A 66 -5.47 6.33 -12.72
CA PHE A 66 -6.78 5.71 -12.89
C PHE A 66 -7.24 5.86 -14.33
N PRO A 67 -7.98 4.87 -14.89
CA PRO A 67 -8.53 5.00 -16.24
C PRO A 67 -9.65 6.04 -16.26
N LYS A 68 -9.72 6.82 -17.33
CA LYS A 68 -10.87 7.67 -17.66
C LYS A 68 -11.56 7.07 -18.88
N MET A 69 -12.84 6.78 -18.74
CA MET A 69 -13.68 6.21 -19.80
C MET A 69 -14.64 7.27 -20.34
#